data_AF-A0A2M7NWR6-F1
#
_entry.id   AF-A0A2M7NWR6-F1
#
_cell.length_a   1.000
_cell.length_b   1.000
_cell.length_c   1.000
_cell.angle_alpha   90.00
_cell.angle_beta   90.00
_cell.angle_gamma   90.00
#
_symmetry.space_group_name_H-M   'P 1'
#
loop_
_entity.id
_entity.type
_entity.pdbx_description
1 polymer ?
#
loop_
_entity_poly.entity_id
_entity_poly.type
_entity_poly.pdbx_seq_one_letter_code
_entity_poly.pdbx_strand_id
1 'polypeptide(L)'
;MFMWFARTFIIILGPIIGYFSVSQGPKGILIGTGAAVLVIFIEWVLEQVPLDDIIAAGMGIVIGLIAVKAMDYIVIVTFSDKAIDIWEQYSLLIKLTASYTGMLIAVKKKGEMYLLDQNLSFTSKRLLPESTTVDSCILIDGRLVDIAKAGFLSRMAVVPRFVINELQTLADSSDDSKRTRGKRGLQTIAFLEKEDSG
;
A
#
# COMPACT_ATOMS: atom_id res chain seq x y z
N MET A 1 -2.92 -13.28 19.77
CA MET A 1 -3.31 -14.47 20.56
C MET A 1 -3.92 -15.55 19.68
N PHE A 2 -4.94 -15.24 18.85
CA PHE A 2 -5.59 -16.20 17.95
C PHE A 2 -4.63 -16.94 16.98
N MET A 3 -3.71 -16.23 16.32
CA MET A 3 -2.79 -16.88 15.35
C MET A 3 -1.80 -17.85 15.99
N TRP A 4 -1.39 -17.61 17.24
CA TRP A 4 -0.57 -18.57 17.99
C TRP A 4 -1.34 -19.87 18.26
N PHE A 5 -2.64 -19.80 18.58
CA PHE A 5 -3.48 -20.98 18.71
C PHE A 5 -3.60 -21.73 17.37
N ALA A 6 -3.80 -21.02 16.26
CA ALA A 6 -3.91 -21.62 14.93
C ALA A 6 -2.62 -22.36 14.50
N ARG A 7 -1.44 -21.76 14.71
CA ARG A 7 -0.14 -22.39 14.42
C ARG A 7 0.08 -23.65 15.25
N THR A 8 -0.21 -23.57 16.55
CA THR A 8 -0.06 -24.72 17.45
C THR A 8 -0.99 -25.87 17.05
N PHE A 9 -2.20 -25.54 16.61
CA PHE A 9 -3.17 -26.51 16.09
C PHE A 9 -2.69 -27.20 14.80
N ILE A 10 -2.14 -26.45 13.85
CA ILE A 10 -1.60 -27.00 12.58
C ILE A 10 -0.39 -27.92 12.83
N ILE A 11 0.50 -27.56 13.76
CA ILE A 11 1.67 -28.39 14.13
C ILE A 11 1.22 -29.74 14.70
N ILE A 12 0.13 -29.78 15.46
CA ILE A 12 -0.39 -31.01 16.08
C ILE A 12 -1.17 -31.84 15.05
N LEU A 13 -1.98 -31.21 14.20
CA LEU A 13 -2.82 -31.91 13.21
C LEU A 13 -2.04 -32.45 12.02
N GLY A 14 -1.01 -31.77 11.55
CA GLY A 14 -0.22 -32.21 10.40
C GLY A 14 0.34 -33.64 10.53
N PRO A 15 1.04 -33.98 11.63
CA PRO A 15 1.53 -35.33 11.91
C PRO A 15 0.42 -36.37 12.00
N ILE A 16 -0.72 -36.02 12.60
CA ILE A 16 -1.88 -36.91 12.78
C ILE A 16 -2.50 -37.21 11.41
N ILE A 17 -2.77 -36.20 10.60
CA ILE A 17 -3.31 -36.36 9.24
C ILE A 17 -2.30 -37.13 8.38
N GLY A 18 -1.01 -36.82 8.46
CA GLY A 18 0.02 -37.54 7.71
C GLY A 18 0.10 -39.03 8.06
N TYR A 19 -0.08 -39.39 9.34
CA TYR A 19 -0.13 -40.77 9.79
C TYR A 19 -1.36 -41.53 9.25
N PHE A 20 -2.54 -40.90 9.23
CA PHE A 20 -3.78 -41.56 8.79
C PHE A 20 -3.99 -41.54 7.27
N SER A 21 -3.57 -40.48 6.56
CA SER A 21 -3.85 -40.30 5.13
C SER A 21 -2.74 -40.79 4.20
N VAL A 22 -1.47 -40.78 4.63
CA VAL A 22 -0.33 -41.12 3.73
C VAL A 22 0.21 -42.51 4.03
N SER A 23 0.54 -42.81 5.30
CA SER A 23 1.06 -44.12 5.69
C SER A 23 1.02 -44.28 7.21
N GLN A 24 0.51 -45.42 7.71
CA GLN A 24 0.51 -45.77 9.13
C GLN A 24 1.91 -46.20 9.62
N GLY A 25 2.84 -45.26 9.56
CA GLY A 25 4.23 -45.46 9.96
C GLY A 25 4.99 -44.15 10.10
N PRO A 26 6.27 -44.22 10.51
CA PRO A 26 7.10 -43.03 10.77
C PRO A 26 7.26 -42.13 9.53
N LYS A 27 7.14 -42.68 8.32
CA LYS A 27 7.17 -41.92 7.06
C LYS A 27 5.96 -40.98 6.90
N GLY A 28 4.76 -41.41 7.33
CA GLY A 28 3.54 -40.59 7.26
C GLY A 28 3.60 -39.41 8.22
N ILE A 29 4.11 -39.64 9.44
CA ILE A 29 4.36 -38.57 10.43
C ILE A 29 5.36 -37.54 9.87
N LEU A 30 6.43 -38.00 9.22
CA LEU A 30 7.45 -37.11 8.67
C LEU A 30 6.89 -36.20 7.57
N ILE A 31 6.12 -36.77 6.64
CA ILE A 31 5.45 -36.03 5.56
C ILE A 31 4.42 -35.05 6.13
N GLY A 32 3.61 -35.48 7.10
CA GLY A 32 2.61 -34.63 7.75
C GLY A 32 3.22 -33.46 8.51
N THR A 33 4.34 -33.69 9.20
CA THR A 33 5.09 -32.62 9.89
C THR A 33 5.70 -31.65 8.88
N GLY A 34 6.29 -32.15 7.79
CA GLY A 34 6.82 -31.32 6.71
C GLY A 34 5.76 -30.44 6.06
N ALA A 35 4.57 -30.99 5.81
CA ALA A 35 3.43 -30.23 5.29
C ALA A 35 2.98 -29.12 6.27
N ALA A 36 2.90 -29.42 7.58
CA ALA A 36 2.56 -28.41 8.58
C ALA A 36 3.56 -27.25 8.63
N VAL A 37 4.86 -27.54 8.56
CA VAL A 37 5.90 -26.52 8.50
C VAL A 37 5.77 -25.67 7.24
N LEU A 38 5.47 -26.29 6.09
CA LEU A 38 5.23 -25.59 4.83
C LEU A 38 4.04 -24.64 4.93
N VAL A 39 2.92 -25.07 5.51
CA VAL A 39 1.73 -24.23 5.70
C VAL A 39 2.06 -23.03 6.57
N ILE A 40 2.77 -23.22 7.68
CA ILE A 40 3.16 -22.13 8.58
C ILE A 40 4.15 -21.18 7.89
N PHE A 41 5.05 -21.70 7.07
CA PHE A 41 5.94 -20.88 6.27
C PHE A 41 5.16 -20.02 5.27
N ILE A 42 4.17 -20.59 4.58
CA ILE A 42 3.30 -19.86 3.66
C ILE A 42 2.47 -18.80 4.40
N GLU A 43 1.89 -19.14 5.56
CA GLU A 43 1.16 -18.19 6.43
C GLU A 43 2.07 -17.02 6.83
N TRP A 44 3.28 -17.31 7.28
CA TRP A 44 4.25 -16.29 7.68
C TRP A 44 4.63 -15.36 6.51
N VAL A 45 4.79 -15.90 5.30
CA VAL A 45 5.05 -15.08 4.11
C VAL A 45 3.84 -14.22 3.76
N LEU A 46 2.63 -14.78 3.82
CA LEU A 46 1.38 -14.05 3.53
C LEU A 46 1.14 -12.89 4.51
N GLU A 47 1.53 -13.05 5.78
CA GLU A 47 1.43 -11.97 6.79
C GLU A 47 2.32 -10.76 6.48
N GLN A 48 3.44 -10.97 5.80
CA GLN A 48 4.41 -9.92 5.48
C GLN A 48 4.05 -9.15 4.19
N VAL A 49 3.14 -9.69 3.37
CA VAL A 49 2.77 -9.12 2.07
C VAL A 49 1.43 -8.40 2.23
N PRO A 50 1.32 -7.11 1.85
CA PRO A 50 0.07 -6.39 1.96
C PRO A 50 -0.98 -6.95 0.99
N LEU A 51 -2.25 -6.88 1.38
CA LEU A 51 -3.35 -7.57 0.69
C LEU A 51 -3.55 -7.10 -0.76
N ASP A 52 -3.25 -5.83 -1.04
CA ASP A 52 -3.28 -5.26 -2.39
C ASP A 52 -2.19 -5.83 -3.31
N ASP A 53 -1.00 -6.16 -2.78
CA ASP A 53 0.03 -6.91 -3.52
C ASP A 53 -0.44 -8.32 -3.88
N ILE A 54 -1.11 -9.00 -2.96
CA ILE A 54 -1.63 -10.35 -3.19
C ILE A 54 -2.68 -10.34 -4.29
N ILE A 55 -3.61 -9.38 -4.26
CA ILE A 55 -4.63 -9.21 -5.30
C ILE A 55 -3.98 -8.88 -6.64
N ALA A 56 -3.05 -7.92 -6.68
CA ALA A 56 -2.34 -7.55 -7.91
C ALA A 56 -1.57 -8.74 -8.50
N ALA A 57 -0.85 -9.49 -7.67
CA ALA A 57 -0.16 -10.71 -8.07
C ALA A 57 -1.11 -11.74 -8.69
N GLY A 58 -2.25 -11.99 -8.03
CA GLY A 58 -3.28 -12.91 -8.52
C GLY A 58 -3.85 -12.48 -9.87
N MET A 59 -4.21 -11.20 -10.03
CA MET A 59 -4.67 -10.66 -11.31
C MET A 59 -3.61 -10.79 -12.40
N GLY A 60 -2.35 -10.46 -12.10
CA GLY A 60 -1.24 -10.57 -13.05
C GLY A 60 -1.03 -12.00 -13.55
N ILE A 61 -1.14 -12.99 -12.66
CA ILE A 61 -1.06 -14.42 -13.03
C ILE A 61 -2.20 -14.79 -13.97
N VAL A 62 -3.44 -14.41 -13.64
CA VAL A 62 -4.62 -14.72 -14.45
C VAL A 62 -4.51 -14.10 -15.83
N ILE A 63 -4.13 -12.82 -15.91
CA ILE A 63 -3.93 -12.10 -17.18
C ILE A 63 -2.81 -12.76 -18.00
N GLY A 64 -1.69 -13.14 -17.37
CA GLY A 64 -0.60 -13.84 -18.04
C GLY A 64 -1.02 -15.18 -18.65
N LEU A 65 -1.84 -15.96 -17.92
CA LEU A 65 -2.36 -17.23 -18.43
C LEU A 65 -3.37 -17.04 -19.56
N ILE A 66 -4.22 -16.01 -19.47
CA ILE A 66 -5.15 -15.64 -20.56
C ILE A 66 -4.36 -15.26 -21.81
N ALA A 67 -3.29 -14.48 -21.67
CA ALA A 67 -2.43 -14.08 -22.79
C ALA A 67 -1.81 -15.30 -23.48
N VAL A 68 -1.29 -16.27 -22.72
CA VAL A 68 -0.77 -17.52 -23.30
C VAL A 68 -1.86 -18.32 -23.99
N LYS A 69 -3.07 -18.39 -23.41
CA LYS A 69 -4.19 -19.08 -24.05
C LYS A 69 -4.60 -18.43 -25.38
N ALA A 70 -4.56 -17.11 -25.47
CA ALA A 70 -4.77 -16.39 -26.72
C ALA A 70 -3.65 -16.70 -27.74
N MET A 71 -2.40 -16.78 -27.27
CA MET A 71 -1.26 -17.19 -28.09
C MET A 71 -1.40 -18.63 -28.61
N ASP A 72 -1.81 -19.58 -27.76
CA ASP A 72 -2.07 -20.98 -28.16
C ASP A 72 -3.03 -21.02 -29.36
N TYR A 73 -4.12 -20.24 -29.32
CA TYR A 73 -5.09 -20.15 -30.41
C TYR A 73 -4.47 -19.59 -31.70
N ILE A 74 -3.67 -18.52 -31.61
CA ILE A 74 -3.00 -17.93 -32.78
C ILE A 74 -2.03 -18.92 -33.43
N VAL A 75 -1.25 -19.62 -32.61
CA VAL A 75 -0.24 -20.58 -33.09
C VAL A 75 -0.89 -21.71 -33.87
N ILE A 76 -1.95 -22.30 -33.32
CA ILE A 76 -2.66 -23.43 -33.94
C ILE A 76 -3.32 -23.02 -35.28
N VAL A 77 -3.87 -21.81 -35.37
CA VAL A 77 -4.58 -21.36 -36.58
C VAL A 77 -3.62 -20.93 -37.70
N THR A 78 -2.42 -20.44 -37.37
CA THR A 78 -1.56 -19.73 -38.34
C THR A 78 -0.34 -20.53 -38.78
N PHE A 79 0.19 -21.41 -37.92
CA PHE A 79 1.50 -22.02 -38.13
C PHE A 79 1.40 -23.47 -38.62
N SER A 80 2.51 -23.99 -39.15
CA SER A 80 2.61 -25.36 -39.64
C SER A 80 2.70 -26.38 -38.50
N ASP A 81 2.36 -27.64 -38.79
CA ASP A 81 2.35 -28.73 -37.79
C ASP A 81 3.67 -28.85 -37.01
N LYS A 82 4.82 -28.67 -37.67
CA LYS A 82 6.13 -28.68 -37.01
C LYS A 82 6.31 -27.57 -35.97
N ALA A 83 5.72 -26.40 -36.21
CA ALA A 83 5.80 -25.29 -35.27
C ALA A 83 4.84 -25.48 -34.09
N ILE A 84 3.69 -26.13 -34.33
CA ILE A 84 2.74 -26.52 -33.28
C ILE A 84 3.38 -27.54 -32.33
N ASP A 85 4.04 -28.57 -32.84
CA ASP A 85 4.74 -29.57 -32.01
C ASP A 85 5.78 -28.93 -31.08
N ILE A 86 6.58 -28.00 -31.62
CA ILE A 86 7.57 -27.25 -30.84
C ILE A 86 6.85 -26.41 -29.77
N TRP A 87 5.79 -25.70 -30.13
CA TRP A 87 5.03 -24.88 -29.18
C TRP A 87 4.46 -25.71 -28.03
N GLU A 88 3.85 -26.87 -28.33
CA GLU A 88 3.31 -27.77 -27.31
C GLU A 88 4.38 -28.31 -26.38
N GLN A 89 5.56 -28.67 -26.91
CA GLN A 89 6.70 -29.13 -26.11
C GLN A 89 7.13 -28.10 -25.05
N TYR A 90 7.09 -26.81 -25.39
CA TYR A 90 7.48 -25.72 -24.48
C TYR A 90 6.30 -25.04 -23.78
N SER A 91 5.06 -25.48 -23.99
CA SER A 91 3.84 -24.83 -23.49
C SER A 91 3.85 -24.61 -21.98
N LEU A 92 4.34 -25.58 -21.21
CA LEU A 92 4.43 -25.47 -19.74
C LEU A 92 5.41 -24.38 -19.31
N LEU A 93 6.58 -24.31 -19.95
CA LEU A 93 7.59 -23.27 -19.66
C LEU A 93 7.06 -21.88 -20.04
N ILE A 94 6.37 -21.77 -21.18
CA ILE A 94 5.74 -20.52 -21.63
C ILE A 94 4.67 -20.06 -20.62
N LYS A 95 3.81 -20.97 -20.15
CA LYS A 95 2.79 -20.65 -19.12
C LYS A 95 3.40 -20.18 -17.82
N LEU A 96 4.43 -20.86 -17.31
CA LEU A 96 5.11 -20.47 -16.06
C LEU A 96 5.79 -19.11 -16.18
N THR A 97 6.55 -18.90 -17.25
CA THR A 97 7.28 -17.64 -17.48
C THR A 97 6.33 -16.47 -17.69
N ALA A 98 5.26 -16.65 -18.47
CA ALA A 98 4.25 -15.62 -18.69
C ALA A 98 3.47 -15.30 -17.40
N SER A 99 3.08 -16.32 -16.63
CA SER A 99 2.40 -16.15 -15.34
C SER A 99 3.27 -15.37 -14.35
N TYR A 100 4.55 -15.72 -14.21
CA TYR A 100 5.50 -15.01 -13.36
C TYR A 100 5.75 -13.57 -13.81
N THR A 101 5.90 -13.35 -15.13
CA THR A 101 6.08 -12.01 -15.69
C THR A 101 4.83 -11.16 -15.49
N GLY A 102 3.64 -11.72 -15.70
CA GLY A 102 2.35 -11.07 -15.43
C GLY A 102 2.20 -10.67 -13.96
N MET A 103 2.54 -11.57 -13.03
CA MET A 103 2.61 -11.27 -11.60
C MET A 103 3.57 -10.11 -11.31
N LEU A 104 4.79 -10.17 -11.83
CA LEU A 104 5.84 -9.18 -11.60
C LEU A 104 5.42 -7.79 -12.09
N ILE A 105 4.84 -7.72 -13.29
CA ILE A 105 4.34 -6.48 -13.87
C ILE A 105 3.21 -5.93 -13.00
N ALA A 106 2.21 -6.75 -12.65
CA ALA A 106 1.07 -6.30 -11.87
C ALA A 106 1.49 -5.76 -10.50
N VAL A 107 2.35 -6.48 -9.77
CA VAL A 107 2.87 -6.05 -8.46
C VAL A 107 3.72 -4.80 -8.55
N LYS A 108 4.63 -4.70 -9.54
CA LYS A 108 5.54 -3.54 -9.65
C LYS A 108 4.86 -2.30 -10.23
N LYS A 109 3.89 -2.46 -11.13
CA LYS A 109 3.23 -1.36 -11.84
C LYS A 109 1.90 -0.94 -11.22
N LYS A 110 1.36 -1.65 -10.21
CA LYS A 110 0.12 -1.23 -9.53
C LYS A 110 0.17 0.20 -9.00
N GLY A 111 1.34 0.66 -8.54
CA GLY A 111 1.53 2.03 -8.02
C GLY A 111 1.50 3.11 -9.10
N GLU A 112 1.75 2.74 -10.36
CA GLU A 112 1.67 3.64 -11.52
C GLU A 112 0.24 3.73 -12.09
N MET A 113 -0.70 2.89 -11.64
CA MET A 113 -2.10 2.94 -12.09
C MET A 113 -2.78 4.28 -11.77
N TYR A 114 -2.30 5.01 -10.77
CA TYR A 114 -2.72 6.39 -10.49
C TYR A 114 -2.45 7.35 -11.67
N LEU A 115 -1.43 7.08 -12.51
CA LEU A 115 -1.08 7.93 -13.65
C LEU A 115 -2.03 7.76 -14.84
N LEU A 116 -2.75 6.63 -14.91
CA LEU A 116 -3.79 6.39 -15.91
C LEU A 116 -5.11 7.09 -15.55
N ASP A 117 -5.24 7.53 -14.30
CA ASP A 117 -6.43 8.18 -13.78
C ASP A 117 -6.26 9.70 -13.81
N GLN A 118 -6.29 10.28 -15.01
CA GLN A 118 -6.15 11.72 -15.21
C GLN A 118 -7.39 12.51 -14.73
N ASN A 119 -8.45 11.84 -14.20
CA ASN A 119 -9.71 12.51 -13.83
C ASN A 119 -10.44 11.98 -12.58
N LEU A 120 -9.91 11.06 -11.77
CA LEU A 120 -10.49 10.78 -10.44
C LEU A 120 -9.61 11.35 -9.34
N SER A 121 -9.80 12.64 -9.13
CA SER A 121 -9.57 13.25 -7.81
C SER A 121 -10.32 12.44 -6.74
N PHE A 122 -9.65 12.20 -5.62
CA PHE A 122 -10.18 11.65 -4.35
C PHE A 122 -10.49 10.15 -4.34
N THR A 123 -9.49 9.29 -4.14
CA THR A 123 -9.51 8.16 -3.15
C THR A 123 -8.16 7.42 -3.17
N SER A 124 -7.10 8.04 -2.61
CA SER A 124 -5.97 7.27 -2.05
C SER A 124 -5.13 8.03 -1.00
N LYS A 125 -5.56 9.22 -0.55
CA LYS A 125 -4.97 9.95 0.59
C LYS A 125 -5.49 9.47 1.94
N ARG A 126 -5.65 8.16 2.17
CA ARG A 126 -6.22 7.65 3.43
C ARG A 126 -5.22 7.40 4.56
N LEU A 127 -3.98 7.92 4.51
CA LEU A 127 -3.03 7.73 5.62
C LEU A 127 -2.20 8.95 6.04
N LEU A 128 -2.31 10.10 5.37
CA LEU A 128 -1.80 11.35 5.93
C LEU A 128 -2.94 12.37 5.84
N PRO A 129 -3.47 12.89 6.97
CA PRO A 129 -4.25 14.11 6.90
C PRO A 129 -3.37 15.12 6.16
N GLU A 130 -3.87 15.59 5.03
CA GLU A 130 -3.15 16.57 4.23
C GLU A 130 -2.89 17.78 5.13
N SER A 131 -1.63 17.93 5.53
CA SER A 131 -1.24 18.88 6.56
C SER A 131 -0.57 20.07 5.90
N THR A 132 -1.16 21.24 6.05
CA THR A 132 -0.54 22.49 5.58
C THR A 132 0.40 22.98 6.66
N THR A 133 1.70 23.00 6.38
CA THR A 133 2.66 23.65 7.29
C THR A 133 2.60 25.16 7.09
N VAL A 134 2.46 25.90 8.18
CA VAL A 134 2.27 27.35 8.17
C VAL A 134 3.54 28.06 8.63
N ASP A 135 3.92 29.11 7.90
CA ASP A 135 5.09 29.96 8.19
C ASP A 135 4.68 31.30 8.84
N SER A 136 5.63 32.00 9.47
CA SER A 136 5.41 33.26 10.20
C SER A 136 4.88 34.38 9.29
N CYS A 137 5.35 34.46 8.04
CA CYS A 137 4.92 35.46 7.08
C CYS A 137 3.41 35.39 6.78
N ILE A 138 2.89 34.18 6.58
CA ILE A 138 1.47 33.95 6.28
C ILE A 138 0.60 34.27 7.50
N LEU A 139 1.08 33.99 8.71
CA LEU A 139 0.39 34.34 9.95
C LEU A 139 0.32 35.85 10.15
N ILE A 140 1.40 36.59 9.88
CA ILE A 140 1.42 38.06 10.00
C ILE A 140 0.48 38.72 8.99
N ASP A 141 0.41 38.18 7.77
CA ASP A 141 -0.48 38.69 6.71
C ASP A 141 -1.96 38.56 7.13
N GLY A 142 -2.34 37.41 7.69
CA GLY A 142 -3.66 37.18 8.30
C GLY A 142 -4.73 36.69 7.33
N ARG A 143 -4.50 36.72 6.01
CA ARG A 143 -5.40 36.16 4.97
C ARG A 143 -5.67 34.66 5.12
N LEU A 144 -4.83 33.94 5.87
CA LEU A 144 -5.02 32.51 6.17
C LEU A 144 -6.37 32.24 6.85
N VAL A 145 -6.86 33.17 7.67
CA VAL A 145 -8.16 33.04 8.36
C VAL A 145 -9.32 33.03 7.38
N ASP A 146 -9.30 33.90 6.37
CA ASP A 146 -10.38 33.98 5.39
C ASP A 146 -10.38 32.75 4.45
N ILE A 147 -9.18 32.24 4.12
CA ILE A 147 -9.01 31.01 3.33
C ILE A 147 -9.52 29.79 4.13
N ALA A 148 -9.24 29.74 5.43
CA ALA A 148 -9.75 28.71 6.33
C ALA A 148 -11.28 28.74 6.40
N LYS A 149 -11.88 29.93 6.62
CA LYS A 149 -13.34 30.11 6.67
C LYS A 149 -14.04 29.76 5.36
N ALA A 150 -13.40 30.01 4.23
CA ALA A 150 -13.92 29.66 2.92
C ALA A 150 -13.82 28.15 2.61
N GLY A 151 -13.24 27.35 3.49
CA GLY A 151 -13.10 25.90 3.33
C GLY A 151 -12.01 25.46 2.35
N PHE A 152 -11.10 26.38 1.98
CA PHE A 152 -10.00 26.11 1.05
C PHE A 152 -8.71 25.64 1.75
N LEU A 153 -8.71 25.58 3.10
CA LEU A 153 -7.58 25.09 3.87
C LEU A 153 -7.69 23.59 4.15
N SER A 154 -6.55 22.90 4.12
CA SER A 154 -6.48 21.47 4.43
C SER A 154 -6.89 21.17 5.87
N ARG A 155 -7.35 19.94 6.14
CA ARG A 155 -7.94 19.53 7.44
C ARG A 155 -7.01 19.67 8.65
N MET A 156 -5.69 19.80 8.45
CA MET A 156 -4.73 19.96 9.53
C MET A 156 -3.75 21.08 9.20
N ALA A 157 -3.81 22.19 9.93
CA ALA A 157 -2.79 23.24 9.86
C ALA A 157 -1.72 22.99 10.93
N VAL A 158 -0.47 22.79 10.51
CA VAL A 158 0.65 22.56 11.42
C VAL A 158 1.45 23.85 11.54
N VAL A 159 1.51 24.41 12.74
CA VAL A 159 2.38 25.55 13.07
C VAL A 159 3.59 25.04 13.84
N PRO A 160 4.80 25.02 13.23
CA PRO A 160 6.00 24.59 13.93
C PRO A 160 6.34 25.49 15.12
N ARG A 161 6.94 24.93 16.18
CA ARG A 161 7.33 25.69 17.39
C ARG A 161 8.25 26.88 17.10
N PHE A 162 9.15 26.76 16.13
CA PHE A 162 10.06 27.85 15.78
C PHE A 162 9.33 29.09 15.22
N VAL A 163 8.21 28.88 14.51
CA VAL A 163 7.36 29.98 13.99
C VAL A 163 6.72 30.75 15.13
N ILE A 164 6.24 30.04 16.16
CA ILE A 164 5.68 30.67 17.36
C ILE A 164 6.76 31.49 18.08
N ASN A 165 7.97 30.93 18.24
CA ASN A 165 9.08 31.63 18.88
C ASN A 165 9.50 32.90 18.10
N GLU A 166 9.49 32.85 16.76
CA GLU A 166 9.79 34.01 15.92
C GLU A 166 8.75 35.12 16.13
N LEU A 167 7.46 34.76 16.13
CA LEU A 167 6.36 35.71 16.37
C LEU A 167 6.40 36.32 17.78
N GLN A 168 6.76 35.53 18.80
CA GLN A 168 6.99 36.01 20.17
C GLN A 168 8.17 36.98 20.23
N THR A 169 9.29 36.63 19.60
CA THR A 169 10.48 37.50 19.54
C THR A 169 10.15 38.84 18.84
N LEU A 170 9.35 38.79 17.76
CA LEU A 170 8.83 39.98 17.10
C LEU A 170 7.90 40.79 18.01
N ALA A 171 7.03 40.13 18.77
CA ALA A 171 6.09 40.76 19.70
C ALA A 171 6.79 41.45 20.89
N ASP A 172 7.97 40.96 21.29
CA ASP A 172 8.78 41.53 22.38
C ASP A 172 9.84 42.53 21.89
N SER A 173 9.86 42.82 20.58
CA SER A 173 10.77 43.80 19.99
C SER A 173 10.51 45.23 20.49
N SER A 174 11.59 45.99 20.70
CA SER A 174 11.56 47.42 21.02
C SER A 174 11.01 48.28 19.87
N ASP A 175 11.09 47.79 18.63
CA ASP A 175 10.48 48.41 17.45
C ASP A 175 8.96 48.15 17.42
N ASP A 176 8.18 49.22 17.50
CA ASP A 176 6.72 49.24 17.46
C ASP A 176 6.12 48.54 16.25
N SER A 177 6.77 48.64 15.08
CA SER A 177 6.30 48.02 13.85
C SER A 177 6.44 46.50 13.92
N LYS A 178 7.59 46.02 14.42
CA LYS A 178 7.84 44.58 14.63
C LYS A 178 6.91 44.00 15.71
N ARG A 179 6.74 44.73 16.82
CA ARG A 179 5.83 44.37 17.91
C ARG A 179 4.39 44.20 17.42
N THR A 180 3.92 45.11 16.59
CA THR A 180 2.57 45.05 16.03
C THR A 180 2.39 43.85 15.11
N ARG A 181 3.39 43.54 14.27
CA ARG A 181 3.37 42.36 13.38
C ARG A 181 3.41 41.05 14.16
N GLY A 182 4.26 40.92 15.17
CA GLY A 182 4.33 39.73 16.01
C GLY A 182 3.01 39.46 16.74
N LYS A 183 2.41 40.49 17.34
CA LYS A 183 1.08 40.39 17.97
C LYS A 183 -0.01 39.97 16.99
N ARG A 184 0.01 40.50 15.76
CA ARG A 184 -0.94 40.13 14.70
C ARG A 184 -0.83 38.65 14.32
N GLY A 185 0.39 38.14 14.12
CA GLY A 185 0.59 36.72 13.81
C GLY A 185 0.13 35.79 14.94
N LEU A 186 0.39 36.16 16.20
CA LEU A 186 -0.10 35.41 17.36
C LEU A 186 -1.64 35.42 17.47
N GLN A 187 -2.29 36.54 17.12
CA GLN A 187 -3.75 36.61 17.04
C GLN A 187 -4.31 35.66 15.97
N THR A 188 -3.70 35.60 14.79
CA THR A 188 -4.11 34.68 13.71
C THR A 188 -4.06 33.22 14.15
N ILE A 189 -3.03 32.79 14.90
CA ILE A 189 -2.97 31.44 15.49
C ILE A 189 -4.17 31.19 16.41
N ALA A 190 -4.45 32.13 17.33
CA ALA A 190 -5.56 31.99 18.27
C ALA A 190 -6.94 31.94 17.60
N PHE A 191 -7.10 32.58 16.43
CA PHE A 191 -8.31 32.45 15.63
C PHE A 191 -8.44 31.06 15.00
N LEU A 192 -7.35 30.52 14.44
CA LEU A 192 -7.36 29.20 13.80
C LEU A 192 -7.61 28.07 14.82
N GLU A 193 -7.07 28.18 16.03
CA GLU A 193 -7.29 27.20 17.11
C GLU A 193 -8.75 27.14 17.58
N LYS A 194 -9.44 28.29 17.61
CA LYS A 194 -10.86 28.36 17.98
C LYS A 194 -11.77 27.73 16.92
N GLU A 195 -11.45 27.90 15.64
CA GLU A 195 -12.27 27.37 14.54
C GLU A 195 -12.12 25.85 14.40
N ASP A 196 -10.95 25.28 14.73
CA ASP A 196 -10.72 23.82 14.74
C ASP A 196 -11.43 23.12 15.92
N SER A 197 -11.75 23.86 16.98
CA SER A 197 -12.37 23.33 18.20
C SER A 197 -13.91 23.31 18.18
N GLY A 198 -14.55 23.81 17.11
CA GLY A 198 -16.01 23.94 16.97
C GLY A 198 -16.58 23.11 15.83
#